data_AF-A0A964NMU6-F1
#
_entry.id   AF-A0A964NMU6-F1
#
_cell.length_a   1.000
_cell.length_b   1.000
_cell.length_c   1.000
_cell.angle_alpha   90.00
_cell.angle_beta   90.00
_cell.angle_gamma   90.00
#
_symmetry.space_group_name_H-M   'P 1'
#
loop_
_entity.id
_entity.type
_entity.pdbx_description
1 polymer ?
#
loop_
_entity_poly.entity_id
_entity_poly.type
_entity_poly.pdbx_seq_one_letter_code
_entity_poly.pdbx_strand_id
1 'polypeptide(L)'
;GIDVTVQDGIPGFIRKSELSRDRSEQRPDRYAIGDKLDAKITNIDKASRRVVLSVKAREMDEEKKAMADFGSSDSGASLGDILGAALSRAQKKGDDDEK
;
A
#
# COMPACT_ATOMS: atom_id res chain seq x y z
N GLY A 1 17.00 9.86 10.26
CA GLY A 1 15.67 10.12 9.70
C GLY A 1 15.67 11.55 9.21
N ILE A 2 14.50 12.13 9.00
CA ILE A 2 14.37 13.56 8.72
C ILE A 2 13.32 14.17 9.66
N ASP A 3 13.60 15.39 10.10
CA ASP A 3 12.64 16.24 10.80
C ASP A 3 11.80 16.98 9.77
N VAL A 4 10.50 17.01 10.01
CA VAL A 4 9.54 17.66 9.11
C VAL A 4 8.58 18.52 9.90
N THR A 5 8.00 19.51 9.25
CA THR A 5 6.92 20.32 9.80
C THR A 5 5.66 20.02 9.02
N VAL A 6 4.63 19.57 9.73
CA VAL A 6 3.30 19.36 9.14
C VAL A 6 2.54 20.69 9.16
N GLN A 7 1.40 20.76 8.47
CA GLN A 7 0.50 21.88 8.53
C GLN A 7 0.23 22.32 9.99
N ASP A 8 0.06 23.62 10.19
CA ASP A 8 -0.12 24.27 11.49
C ASP A 8 1.11 24.25 12.41
N GLY A 9 2.29 23.97 11.85
CA GLY A 9 3.56 24.05 12.58
C GLY A 9 3.84 22.85 13.49
N ILE A 10 3.09 21.75 13.34
CA ILE A 10 3.26 20.56 14.16
C ILE A 10 4.58 19.86 13.79
N PRO A 11 5.49 19.63 14.75
CA PRO A 11 6.73 18.92 14.48
C PRO A 11 6.47 17.44 14.20
N GLY A 12 7.16 16.93 13.20
CA GLY A 12 7.08 15.54 12.77
C GLY A 12 8.44 14.91 12.57
N PHE A 13 8.46 13.59 12.49
CA PHE A 13 9.67 12.83 12.20
C PHE A 13 9.40 11.63 11.31
N ILE A 14 10.30 11.40 10.36
CA ILE A 14 10.32 10.20 9.54
C ILE A 14 11.61 9.44 9.84
N ARG A 15 11.46 8.19 10.27
CA ARG A 15 12.61 7.29 10.49
C ARG A 15 13.26 6.94 9.16
N LYS A 16 14.56 6.62 9.18
CA LYS A 16 15.30 6.27 7.96
C LYS A 16 14.64 5.11 7.20
N SER A 17 14.19 4.08 7.92
CA SER A 17 13.48 2.91 7.37
C SER A 17 12.12 3.20 6.76
N GLU A 18 11.58 4.40 6.99
CA GLU A 18 10.25 4.83 6.56
C GLU A 18 10.30 5.83 5.40
N LEU A 19 11.51 6.18 4.91
CA LEU A 19 11.71 7.15 3.83
C LEU A 19 11.30 6.62 2.44
N SER A 20 11.38 5.31 2.22
CA SER A 20 10.97 4.68 0.97
C SER A 20 10.73 3.19 1.17
N ARG A 21 9.90 2.59 0.30
CA ARG A 21 9.78 1.13 0.18
C ARG A 21 11.10 0.49 -0.25
N ASP A 22 11.86 1.12 -1.14
CA ASP A 22 13.17 0.61 -1.57
C ASP A 22 14.24 0.94 -0.52
N ARG A 23 14.97 -0.08 -0.08
CA ARG A 23 16.04 0.06 0.91
C ARG A 23 17.21 0.92 0.41
N SER A 24 17.49 0.90 -0.88
CA SER A 24 18.54 1.73 -1.48
C SER A 24 18.20 3.22 -1.42
N GLU A 25 16.90 3.54 -1.39
CA GLU A 25 16.35 4.90 -1.36
C GLU A 25 16.05 5.42 0.05
N GLN A 26 16.35 4.64 1.10
CA GLN A 26 16.21 5.06 2.49
C GLN A 26 17.34 5.98 2.95
N ARG A 27 17.49 7.11 2.27
CA ARG A 27 18.62 8.03 2.35
C ARG A 27 18.16 9.44 2.74
N PRO A 28 18.45 9.90 3.97
CA PRO A 28 18.03 11.23 4.42
C PRO A 28 18.63 12.37 3.58
N ASP A 29 19.82 12.16 3.03
CA ASP A 29 20.56 13.10 2.18
C ASP A 29 19.92 13.35 0.81
N ARG A 30 18.88 12.60 0.45
CA ARG A 30 18.07 12.88 -0.75
C ARG A 30 17.10 14.04 -0.58
N TYR A 31 16.86 14.47 0.65
CA TYR A 31 15.91 15.53 0.96
C TYR A 31 16.67 16.80 1.36
N ALA A 32 16.31 17.91 0.72
CA ALA A 32 16.78 19.23 1.07
C ALA A 32 15.84 19.91 2.08
N ILE A 33 16.37 20.89 2.80
CA ILE A 33 15.56 21.74 3.66
C ILE A 33 14.59 22.54 2.79
N GLY A 34 13.30 22.46 3.12
CA GLY A 34 12.23 23.12 2.36
C GLY A 34 11.53 22.22 1.34
N ASP A 35 12.03 20.99 1.13
CA ASP A 35 11.35 20.02 0.28
C ASP A 35 9.98 19.66 0.86
N LYS A 36 9.00 19.55 -0.04
CA LYS A 36 7.66 19.07 0.28
C LYS A 36 7.56 17.61 -0.14
N LEU A 37 7.01 16.80 0.74
CA LEU A 37 6.81 15.37 0.49
C LEU A 37 5.49 14.92 1.09
N ASP A 38 4.91 13.89 0.49
CA ASP A 38 3.72 13.24 0.99
C ASP A 38 4.11 12.07 1.90
N ALA A 39 3.51 12.02 3.09
CA ALA A 39 3.75 10.96 4.05
C ALA A 39 2.47 10.65 4.83
N LYS A 40 2.35 9.40 5.28
CA LYS A 40 1.24 8.94 6.13
C LYS A 40 1.62 9.08 7.60
N ILE A 41 0.71 9.59 8.42
CA ILE A 41 0.87 9.56 9.89
C ILE A 41 0.71 8.11 10.35
N THR A 42 1.74 7.59 11.01
CA THR A 42 1.77 6.22 11.54
C THR A 42 1.59 6.17 13.05
N ASN A 43 1.99 7.23 13.75
CA ASN A 43 1.81 7.34 15.19
C ASN A 43 1.76 8.80 15.62
N ILE A 44 1.13 9.08 16.77
CA ILE A 44 1.07 10.39 17.40
C ILE A 44 1.60 10.25 18.82
N ASP A 45 2.74 10.88 19.10
CA ASP A 45 3.26 10.99 20.46
C ASP A 45 2.63 12.21 21.13
N LYS A 46 1.65 11.94 22.00
CA LYS A 46 0.92 12.97 22.75
C LYS A 46 1.78 13.65 23.81
N ALA A 47 2.80 12.97 24.34
CA ALA A 47 3.64 13.53 25.39
C ALA A 47 4.56 14.62 24.82
N SER A 48 5.16 14.36 23.66
CA SER A 48 6.04 15.31 22.97
C SER A 48 5.32 16.20 21.94
N ARG A 49 4.01 16.01 21.72
CA ARG A 49 3.20 16.63 20.66
C ARG A 49 3.85 16.51 19.28
N ARG A 50 4.48 15.37 19.02
CA ARG A 50 5.19 15.07 17.78
C ARG A 50 4.48 13.96 17.03
N VAL A 51 4.43 14.07 15.71
CA VAL A 51 3.87 13.03 14.85
C VAL A 51 4.97 12.20 14.21
N VAL A 52 4.74 10.89 14.10
CA VAL A 52 5.63 9.98 13.39
C VAL A 52 5.00 9.68 12.04
N LEU A 53 5.72 9.98 10.97
CA LEU A 53 5.25 9.79 9.61
C LEU A 53 6.08 8.74 8.85
N SER A 54 5.52 8.25 7.74
CA SER A 54 6.15 7.30 6.84
C SER A 54 5.73 7.53 5.40
N VAL A 55 6.71 7.69 4.51
CA VAL A 55 6.52 7.74 3.05
C VAL A 55 6.25 6.33 2.54
N LYS A 56 7.00 5.35 3.03
CA LYS A 56 6.79 3.92 2.71
C LYS A 56 5.35 3.47 2.96
N ALA A 57 4.78 3.82 4.11
CA ALA A 57 3.39 3.45 4.43
C ALA A 57 2.38 4.13 3.50
N ARG A 58 2.68 5.34 3.03
CA ARG A 58 1.86 6.04 2.04
C ARG A 58 1.90 5.34 0.69
N GLU A 59 3.08 4.95 0.22
CA GLU A 59 3.27 4.21 -1.04
C GLU A 59 2.53 2.86 -1.03
N MET A 60 2.64 2.09 0.06
CA MET A 60 1.96 0.80 0.19
C MET A 60 0.43 0.92 0.19
N ASP A 61 -0.12 1.94 0.86
CA ASP A 61 -1.55 2.20 0.85
C ASP A 61 -2.05 2.57 -0.55
N GLU A 62 -1.25 3.35 -1.28
CA GLU A 62 -1.56 3.81 -2.63
C GLU A 62 -1.58 2.65 -3.64
N GLU A 63 -0.57 1.78 -3.57
CA GLU A 63 -0.49 0.53 -4.34
C GLU A 63 -1.66 -0.39 -4.02
N LYS A 64 -1.98 -0.58 -2.73
CA LYS A 64 -3.12 -1.41 -2.31
C LYS A 64 -4.44 -0.86 -2.84
N LYS A 65 -4.62 0.46 -2.82
CA LYS A 65 -5.83 1.10 -3.34
C LYS A 65 -5.94 0.91 -4.86
N ALA A 66 -4.85 1.14 -5.59
CA ALA A 66 -4.81 0.91 -7.04
C ALA A 66 -5.10 -0.56 -7.41
N MET A 67 -4.58 -1.51 -6.64
CA MET A 67 -4.89 -2.93 -6.81
C MET A 67 -6.34 -3.28 -6.50
N ALA A 68 -6.97 -2.62 -5.53
CA ALA A 68 -8.39 -2.83 -5.25
C ALA A 68 -9.29 -2.23 -6.34
N ASP A 69 -8.91 -1.06 -6.85
CA ASP A 69 -9.65 -0.37 -7.92
C ASP A 69 -9.50 -1.09 -9.27
N PHE A 70 -8.34 -1.71 -9.54
CA PHE A 70 -8.08 -2.46 -10.79
C PHE A 70 -8.39 -3.96 -10.69
N GLY A 71 -8.32 -4.55 -9.50
CA GLY A 71 -8.62 -5.95 -9.23
C GLY A 71 -10.07 -6.21 -8.83
N SER A 72 -10.89 -5.15 -8.67
CA SER A 72 -12.33 -5.31 -8.48
C SER A 72 -12.97 -5.68 -9.81
N SER A 73 -13.67 -6.80 -9.76
CA SER A 73 -14.33 -7.58 -10.80
C SER A 73 -15.35 -6.87 -11.70
N ASP A 74 -15.24 -5.58 -11.97
CA ASP A 74 -16.11 -4.89 -12.94
C ASP A 74 -15.83 -5.32 -14.39
N SER A 75 -14.69 -6.00 -14.63
CA SER A 75 -14.39 -6.67 -15.89
C SER A 75 -15.03 -8.07 -15.96
N GLY A 76 -16.35 -8.16 -15.86
CA GLY A 76 -17.24 -9.16 -16.49
C GLY A 76 -17.04 -10.68 -16.31
N ALA A 77 -15.94 -11.17 -15.74
CA ALA A 77 -15.72 -12.57 -15.41
C ALA A 77 -14.54 -12.64 -14.44
N SER A 78 -14.82 -12.88 -13.15
CA SER A 78 -13.75 -13.10 -12.19
C SER A 78 -12.94 -14.33 -12.60
N LEU A 79 -11.64 -14.33 -12.33
CA LEU A 79 -10.78 -15.51 -12.51
C LEU A 79 -11.37 -16.74 -11.79
N GLY A 80 -12.08 -16.50 -10.67
CA GLY A 80 -12.82 -17.52 -9.93
C GLY A 80 -14.05 -18.05 -10.68
N ASP A 81 -14.75 -17.22 -11.44
CA ASP A 81 -15.92 -17.62 -12.24
C ASP A 81 -15.49 -18.47 -13.44
N ILE A 82 -14.41 -18.08 -14.12
CA ILE A 82 -13.89 -18.81 -15.28
C ILE A 82 -13.31 -20.16 -14.82
N LEU A 83 -12.51 -20.17 -13.76
CA LEU A 83 -11.92 -21.40 -13.21
C LEU A 83 -12.99 -22.32 -12.60
N GLY A 84 -13.93 -21.75 -11.83
CA GLY A 84 -15.05 -22.49 -11.26
C GLY A 84 -15.96 -23.10 -12.32
N ALA A 85 -16.28 -22.35 -13.38
CA ALA A 85 -17.10 -22.85 -14.49
C ALA A 85 -16.36 -23.91 -15.34
N ALA A 86 -15.04 -23.85 -15.44
CA ALA A 86 -14.24 -24.88 -16.11
C ALA A 86 -14.15 -26.16 -15.25
N LEU A 87 -13.92 -26.02 -13.95
CA LEU A 87 -13.83 -27.14 -13.02
C LEU A 87 -15.17 -27.87 -12.87
N SER A 88 -16.28 -27.13 -12.73
CA SER A 88 -17.62 -27.72 -12.67
C SER A 88 -17.99 -28.45 -13.96
N ARG A 89 -17.57 -27.94 -15.13
CA ARG A 89 -17.72 -28.63 -16.42
C ARG A 89 -16.89 -29.91 -16.51
N ALA A 90 -15.67 -29.90 -15.97
CA ALA A 90 -14.83 -31.09 -15.93
C ALA A 90 -15.40 -32.18 -15.00
N GLN A 91 -15.94 -31.79 -13.83
CA GLN A 91 -16.59 -32.73 -12.91
C GLN A 91 -17.85 -33.35 -13.51
N LYS A 92 -18.74 -32.55 -14.13
CA LYS A 92 -19.94 -33.08 -14.79
C LYS A 92 -19.64 -34.05 -15.94
N LYS A 93 -18.53 -33.84 -16.67
CA LYS A 93 -18.14 -34.71 -17.78
C LYS A 93 -17.59 -36.07 -17.31
N GLY A 94 -17.03 -36.16 -16.12
CA GLY A 94 -16.54 -37.43 -15.55
C GLY A 94 -17.66 -38.35 -15.08
N ASP A 95 -18.78 -37.80 -14.58
CA ASP A 95 -19.92 -38.59 -14.08
C ASP A 95 -20.80 -39.17 -15.21
N ASP A 96 -20.75 -38.62 -16.42
CA ASP A 96 -21.52 -39.09 -17.58
C ASP A 96 -20.86 -40.29 -18.32
N ASP A 97 -19.56 -40.52 -18.12
CA ASP A 97 -18.80 -41.63 -18.76
C ASP A 97 -18.82 -42.95 -17.93
N GLU A 98 -19.42 -42.95 -16.72
CA GLU A 98 -19.45 -44.11 -15.80
C GLU A 98 -20.86 -44.74 -15.64
N LYS A 99 -21.79 -44.50 -16.58
CA LYS A 99 -23.13 -45.13 -16.63
C LYS A 99 -23.38 -45.99 -17.86
#